data_AF-A0A6G4TYP9-F1
#
_entry.id   AF-A0A6G4TYP9-F1
#
_cell.length_a   1.000
_cell.length_b   1.000
_cell.length_c   1.000
_cell.angle_alpha   90.00
_cell.angle_beta   90.00
_cell.angle_gamma   90.00
#
_symmetry.space_group_name_H-M   'P 1'
#
loop_
_entity.id
_entity.type
_entity.pdbx_description
1 polymer ?
#
loop_
_entity_poly.entity_id
_entity_poly.type
_entity_poly.pdbx_seq_one_letter_code
_entity_poly.pdbx_strand_id
1 'polypeptide(L)'
;MSDRTWTIESICEALGNPMLSKKFLGEINRAPAHELLTVFAKWQGIAAGMSAAGERGRSLAEVEAATGEVPGEWVDVTERIQAEAAAARSRGAA
;
A
#
# COMPACT_ATOMS: atom_id res chain seq x y z
N MET A 1 -3.90 -10.07 -13.69
CA MET A 1 -3.29 -8.74 -13.42
C MET A 1 -4.18 -7.74 -14.10
N SER A 2 -4.96 -6.98 -13.33
CA SER A 2 -5.85 -5.97 -13.91
C SER A 2 -5.04 -5.01 -14.78
N ASP A 3 -5.48 -4.84 -16.02
CA ASP A 3 -4.89 -3.99 -17.05
C ASP A 3 -5.18 -2.50 -16.75
N ARG A 4 -4.99 -2.12 -15.48
CA ARG A 4 -5.27 -0.79 -14.95
C ARG A 4 -4.23 0.16 -15.51
N THR A 5 -4.67 1.12 -16.30
CA THR A 5 -3.86 2.30 -16.64
C THR A 5 -3.57 3.08 -15.36
N TRP A 6 -2.29 3.21 -15.02
CA TRP A 6 -1.87 4.01 -13.88
C TRP A 6 -1.85 5.49 -14.26
N THR A 7 -2.76 6.25 -13.66
CA THR A 7 -2.79 7.72 -13.62
C THR A 7 -2.63 8.22 -12.19
N ILE A 8 -2.42 9.53 -12.00
CA ILE A 8 -2.35 10.17 -10.69
C ILE A 8 -3.62 9.88 -9.87
N GLU A 9 -4.80 10.01 -10.49
CA GLU A 9 -6.10 9.73 -9.87
C GLU A 9 -6.20 8.26 -9.46
N SER A 10 -5.77 7.37 -10.35
CA SER A 10 -5.83 5.93 -10.12
C SER A 10 -4.88 5.50 -8.98
N ILE A 11 -3.73 6.16 -8.83
CA ILE A 11 -2.82 5.94 -7.70
C ILE A 11 -3.48 6.43 -6.41
N CYS A 12 -4.06 7.65 -6.41
CA CYS A 12 -4.75 8.21 -5.26
C CYS A 12 -5.92 7.32 -4.77
N GLU A 13 -6.69 6.75 -5.70
CA GLU A 13 -7.76 5.80 -5.39
C GLU A 13 -7.19 4.51 -4.77
N ALA A 14 -6.18 3.91 -5.40
CA ALA A 14 -5.56 2.67 -4.94
C ALA A 14 -4.86 2.81 -3.58
N LEU A 15 -4.38 4.00 -3.22
CA LEU A 15 -3.82 4.28 -1.90
C LEU A 15 -4.89 4.24 -0.79
N GLY A 16 -6.15 4.54 -1.10
CA GLY A 16 -7.29 4.46 -0.18
C GLY A 16 -7.21 5.32 1.10
N ASN A 17 -6.11 6.07 1.28
CA ASN A 17 -5.83 6.85 2.47
C ASN A 17 -5.56 8.31 2.07
N PRO A 18 -6.40 9.27 2.50
CA PRO A 18 -6.26 10.69 2.16
C PRO A 18 -4.89 11.29 2.50
N MET A 19 -4.22 10.81 3.56
CA MET A 19 -2.88 11.27 3.92
C MET A 19 -1.82 10.80 2.93
N LEU A 20 -1.91 9.54 2.47
CA LEU A 20 -0.98 9.02 1.46
C LEU A 20 -1.20 9.71 0.12
N SER A 21 -2.46 9.92 -0.28
CA SER A 21 -2.79 10.66 -1.50
C SER A 21 -2.26 12.10 -1.45
N LYS A 22 -2.43 12.81 -0.31
CA LYS A 22 -1.82 14.14 -0.12
C LYS A 22 -0.30 14.12 -0.18
N LYS A 23 0.35 13.11 0.41
CA LYS A 23 1.80 12.96 0.37
C LYS A 23 2.30 12.72 -1.06
N PHE A 24 1.66 11.82 -1.79
CA PHE A 24 1.95 11.57 -3.21
C PHE A 24 1.82 12.85 -4.05
N LEU A 25 0.67 13.54 -3.94
CA LEU A 25 0.44 14.79 -4.66
C LEU A 25 1.45 15.87 -4.27
N GLY A 26 1.88 15.92 -3.00
CA GLY A 26 2.93 16.83 -2.55
C GLY A 26 4.31 16.50 -3.13
N GLU A 27 4.67 15.21 -3.21
CA GLU A 27 5.93 14.76 -3.80
C GLU A 27 5.95 15.01 -5.31
N ILE A 28 4.89 14.65 -6.04
CA ILE A 28 4.86 14.78 -7.50
C ILE A 28 4.84 16.25 -7.95
N ASN A 29 4.10 17.13 -7.25
CA ASN A 29 4.03 18.55 -7.60
C ASN A 29 5.32 19.32 -7.30
N ARG A 30 6.20 18.78 -6.45
CA ARG A 30 7.49 19.40 -6.09
C ARG A 30 8.68 18.75 -6.80
N ALA A 31 8.46 17.62 -7.48
CA ALA A 31 9.52 16.89 -8.16
C ALA A 31 10.07 17.71 -9.34
N PRO A 32 11.40 17.81 -9.49
CA PRO A 32 12.02 18.28 -10.72
C PRO A 32 11.55 17.47 -11.92
N ALA A 33 11.52 18.07 -13.11
CA ALA A 33 11.00 17.42 -14.32
C ALA A 33 11.65 16.05 -14.61
N HIS A 34 12.95 15.91 -14.34
CA HIS A 34 13.69 14.66 -14.56
C HIS A 34 13.41 13.58 -13.49
N GLU A 35 12.77 13.92 -12.37
CA GLU A 35 12.40 12.99 -11.30
C GLU A 35 10.92 12.63 -11.30
N LEU A 36 10.08 13.32 -12.08
CA LEU A 36 8.62 13.11 -12.11
C LEU A 36 8.24 11.64 -12.33
N LEU A 37 8.87 11.00 -13.33
CA LEU A 37 8.61 9.58 -13.64
C LEU A 37 9.09 8.66 -12.52
N THR A 38 10.19 8.99 -11.86
CA THR A 38 10.72 8.21 -10.72
C THR A 38 9.78 8.27 -9.52
N VAL A 39 9.30 9.48 -9.17
CA VAL A 39 8.31 9.66 -8.10
C VAL A 39 7.01 8.94 -8.45
N PHE A 40 6.53 9.07 -9.69
CA PHE A 40 5.34 8.37 -10.15
C PHE A 40 5.49 6.84 -10.01
N ALA A 41 6.59 6.27 -10.52
CA ALA A 41 6.84 4.82 -10.48
C ALA A 41 6.93 4.27 -9.05
N LYS A 42 7.57 5.01 -8.14
CA LYS A 42 7.60 4.68 -6.71
C LYS A 42 6.19 4.55 -6.14
N TRP A 43 5.34 5.55 -6.37
CA TRP A 43 3.99 5.57 -5.82
C TRP A 43 3.05 4.58 -6.51
N GLN A 44 3.24 4.34 -7.81
CA GLN A 44 2.59 3.24 -8.53
C GLN A 44 2.89 1.89 -7.86
N GLY A 45 4.16 1.61 -7.53
CA GLY A 45 4.54 0.37 -6.87
C GLY A 45 3.88 0.19 -5.49
N ILE A 46 3.83 1.26 -4.69
CA ILE A 46 3.15 1.26 -3.39
C ILE A 46 1.64 0.98 -3.58
N ALA A 47 0.98 1.71 -4.47
CA ALA A 47 -0.44 1.58 -4.74
C ALA A 47 -0.82 0.19 -5.28
N ALA A 48 -0.01 -0.37 -6.18
CA ALA A 48 -0.16 -1.72 -6.68
C ALA A 48 -0.03 -2.77 -5.56
N GLY A 49 0.97 -2.61 -4.70
CA GLY A 49 1.18 -3.49 -3.54
C GLY A 49 0.01 -3.47 -2.56
N MET A 50 -0.52 -2.28 -2.25
CA MET A 50 -1.69 -2.12 -1.38
C MET A 50 -2.95 -2.75 -2.00
N SER A 51 -3.20 -2.50 -3.28
CA SER A 51 -4.34 -3.07 -4.00
C SER A 51 -4.29 -4.60 -3.99
N ALA A 52 -3.12 -5.17 -4.33
CA ALA A 52 -2.93 -6.62 -4.36
C ALA A 52 -3.04 -7.26 -2.97
N ALA A 53 -2.56 -6.58 -1.92
CA ALA A 53 -2.73 -7.05 -0.55
C ALA A 53 -4.20 -7.07 -0.13
N GLY A 54 -4.96 -6.02 -0.47
CA GLY A 54 -6.40 -5.95 -0.20
C GLY A 54 -7.20 -7.01 -0.98
N GLU A 55 -6.85 -7.28 -2.23
CA GLU A 55 -7.45 -8.35 -3.03
C GLU A 55 -7.19 -9.74 -2.44
N ARG A 56 -5.94 -10.03 -2.05
CA ARG A 56 -5.61 -11.28 -1.35
C ARG A 56 -6.38 -11.43 -0.04
N GLY A 57 -6.45 -10.36 0.77
CA GLY A 57 -7.20 -10.37 2.02
C GLY A 57 -8.69 -10.66 1.82
N ARG A 58 -9.32 -10.05 0.80
CA ARG A 58 -10.71 -10.33 0.45
C ARG A 58 -10.93 -11.77 0.00
N SER A 59 -10.06 -12.28 -0.88
CA SER A 59 -10.13 -13.67 -1.33
C SER A 59 -9.98 -14.66 -0.16
N LEU A 60 -9.09 -14.39 0.80
CA LEU A 60 -8.94 -15.22 2.00
C LEU A 60 -10.19 -15.17 2.90
N ALA A 61 -10.75 -13.98 3.12
CA ALA A 61 -11.96 -13.82 3.91
C ALA A 61 -13.18 -14.51 3.27
N GLU A 62 -13.27 -14.53 1.93
CA GLU A 62 -14.31 -15.27 1.20
C GLU A 62 -14.17 -16.78 1.41
N VAL A 63 -12.94 -17.31 1.38
CA VAL A 63 -12.71 -18.74 1.65
C VAL A 63 -13.02 -19.07 3.11
N GLU A 64 -12.54 -18.28 4.06
CA GLU A 64 -12.82 -18.47 5.49
C GLU A 64 -14.32 -18.47 5.77
N ALA A 65 -15.07 -17.55 5.18
CA ALA A 65 -16.52 -17.49 5.32
C ALA A 65 -17.22 -18.74 4.73
N ALA A 66 -16.65 -19.36 3.70
CA ALA A 66 -17.21 -20.53 3.04
C ALA A 66 -16.84 -21.86 3.72
N THR A 67 -15.62 -21.98 4.25
CA THR A 67 -15.07 -23.24 4.77
C THR A 67 -14.87 -23.26 6.29
N GLY A 68 -14.90 -22.11 6.95
CA GLY A 68 -14.55 -21.95 8.35
C GLY A 68 -13.04 -21.92 8.62
N GLU A 69 -12.20 -21.99 7.59
CA GLU A 69 -10.73 -22.06 7.71
C GLU A 69 -10.04 -21.10 6.74
N VAL A 70 -8.95 -20.46 7.19
CA VAL A 70 -8.09 -19.64 6.32
C VAL A 70 -6.97 -20.52 5.74
N PRO A 71 -6.90 -20.75 4.42
CA PRO A 71 -5.94 -21.68 3.83
C PRO A 71 -4.47 -21.24 3.99
N GLY A 72 -3.58 -22.20 4.28
CA GLY A 72 -2.13 -22.00 4.29
C GLY A 72 -1.50 -22.08 5.68
N GLU A 73 -0.17 -22.04 5.73
CA GLU A 73 0.58 -21.92 6.99
C GLU A 73 0.72 -20.45 7.37
N TRP A 74 0.28 -20.12 8.59
CA TRP A 74 0.29 -18.75 9.10
C TRP A 74 1.41 -18.57 10.12
N VAL A 75 2.24 -17.56 9.90
CA VAL A 75 3.22 -17.11 10.88
C VAL A 75 2.65 -15.88 11.56
N ASP A 76 2.46 -15.95 12.88
CA ASP A 76 2.13 -14.75 13.65
C ASP A 76 3.35 -13.82 13.68
N VAL A 77 3.18 -12.64 13.08
CA VAL A 77 4.19 -11.58 13.02
C VAL A 77 3.76 -10.32 13.78
N THR A 78 2.71 -10.42 14.61
CA THR A 78 2.10 -9.28 15.31
C THR A 78 3.14 -8.49 16.10
N GLU A 79 3.97 -9.16 16.88
CA GLU A 79 5.02 -8.52 17.69
C GLU A 79 6.06 -7.79 16.82
N ARG A 80 6.47 -8.41 15.72
CA ARG A 80 7.42 -7.80 14.76
C ARG A 80 6.84 -6.52 14.17
N ILE A 81 5.58 -6.54 13.72
CA ILE A 81 4.92 -5.35 13.18
C ILE A 81 4.79 -4.24 14.22
N GLN A 82 4.45 -4.58 15.47
CA GLN A 82 4.38 -3.59 16.54
C GLN A 82 5.75 -2.97 16.85
N ALA A 83 6.81 -3.77 16.86
CA ALA A 83 8.17 -3.30 17.06
C ALA A 83 8.63 -2.37 15.93
N GLU A 84 8.39 -2.74 14.68
CA GLU A 84 8.70 -1.91 13.50
C GLU A 84 7.91 -0.59 13.53
N ALA A 85 6.62 -0.63 13.86
CA ALA A 85 5.79 0.56 13.99
C ALA A 85 6.23 1.48 15.14
N ALA A 86 6.67 0.93 16.27
CA ALA A 86 7.26 1.70 17.36
C ALA A 86 8.57 2.38 16.91
N ALA A 87 9.44 1.65 16.20
CA ALA A 87 10.69 2.19 15.68
C ALA A 87 10.48 3.25 14.59
N ALA A 88 9.44 3.15 13.76
CA ALA A 88 9.10 4.16 12.78
C ALA A 88 8.62 5.47 13.45
N ARG A 89 7.81 5.35 14.51
CA ARG A 89 7.34 6.51 15.29
C ARG A 89 8.48 7.24 16.00
N SER A 90 9.43 6.51 16.59
CA SER A 90 10.58 7.14 17.28
C SER A 90 11.49 7.93 16.32
N ARG A 91 11.57 7.53 15.04
CA ARG A 91 12.33 8.25 14.01
C ARG A 91 11.60 9.46 13.41
N GLY A 92 10.29 9.61 13.65
CA GLY A 92 9.47 10.71 13.14
C GLY A 92 9.26 11.87 14.12
N ALA A 93 9.90 11.83 15.29
CA ALA A 93 9.75 12.83 16.35
C ALA A 93 10.87 13.92 16.35
N ALA A 94 11.44 14.22 15.18
CA ALA A 94 12.44 15.28 14.99
C ALA A 94 11.97 16.29 13.95
#